data_AF-A0A948B6M7-F1
#
_entry.id   AF-A0A948B6M7-F1
#
_cell.length_a   1.000
_cell.length_b   1.000
_cell.length_c   1.000
_cell.angle_alpha   90.00
_cell.angle_beta   90.00
_cell.angle_gamma   90.00
#
_symmetry.space_group_name_H-M   'P 1'
#
loop_
_entity.id
_entity.type
_entity.pdbx_description
1 polymer ?
#
loop_
_entity_poly.entity_id
_entity_poly.type
_entity_poly.pdbx_seq_one_letter_code
_entity_poly.pdbx_strand_id
1 'polypeptide(L)'
;PQEEEKTTEPSAITPVETGIALPTSKPVDMQDRTQLQMALQSGDPSQCDAIKDSDLKVVCAISVMDAAQYRSALTEMDASLCEKIQSAETKAQCEADIAAYEKESEDLAAKMDAYTKESELADAIVQKGDVKGCAQLSDEQKSDCEMNILVNEALQTGSAAPCEKASEEDIRVKCDALAPKAS
;
A
#
# COMPACT_ATOMS: atom_id res chain seq x y z
N PRO A 1 -2.98 -16.88 14.01
CA PRO A 1 -3.26 -15.80 13.03
C PRO A 1 -2.55 -16.15 11.71
N GLN A 2 -3.30 -16.68 10.74
CA GLN A 2 -2.78 -16.86 9.41
C GLN A 2 -2.84 -15.48 8.73
N GLU A 3 -1.68 -14.89 8.48
CA GLU A 3 -1.57 -13.70 7.65
C GLU A 3 -1.99 -14.10 6.23
N GLU A 4 -3.20 -13.73 5.85
CA GLU A 4 -3.66 -13.84 4.47
C GLU A 4 -2.84 -12.85 3.64
N GLU A 5 -1.90 -13.39 2.87
CA GLU A 5 -1.14 -12.68 1.85
C GLU A 5 -2.15 -12.11 0.84
N LYS A 6 -2.51 -10.84 1.02
CA LYS A 6 -3.45 -10.13 0.15
C LYS A 6 -2.74 -9.84 -1.16
N THR A 7 -2.83 -10.78 -2.10
CA THR A 7 -2.44 -10.60 -3.49
C THR A 7 -3.16 -9.36 -4.02
N THR A 8 -2.45 -8.26 -4.14
CA THR A 8 -3.01 -7.02 -4.64
C THR A 8 -3.18 -7.23 -6.14
N GLU A 9 -4.42 -7.43 -6.57
CA GLU A 9 -4.78 -7.51 -7.98
C GLU A 9 -4.22 -6.26 -8.68
N PRO A 10 -3.50 -6.40 -9.81
CA PRO A 10 -3.02 -5.25 -10.54
C PRO A 10 -4.23 -4.43 -10.97
N SER A 11 -4.34 -3.21 -10.44
CA SER A 11 -5.43 -2.29 -10.77
C SER A 11 -5.55 -2.19 -12.28
N ALA A 12 -6.77 -2.38 -12.79
CA ALA A 12 -7.07 -2.29 -14.21
C ALA A 12 -6.49 -0.98 -14.77
N ILE A 13 -5.48 -1.11 -15.63
CA ILE A 13 -4.81 0.02 -16.27
C ILE A 13 -5.88 0.76 -17.06
N THR A 14 -6.30 1.93 -16.59
CA THR A 14 -7.19 2.80 -17.35
C THR A 14 -6.49 3.20 -18.64
N PRO A 15 -7.18 3.16 -19.79
CA PRO A 15 -6.57 3.57 -21.05
C PRO A 15 -6.09 5.01 -20.93
N VAL A 16 -4.78 5.21 -21.02
CA VAL A 16 -4.14 6.53 -21.05
C VAL A 16 -4.66 7.25 -22.29
N GLU A 17 -5.43 8.33 -22.11
CA GLU A 17 -5.73 9.26 -23.18
C GLU A 17 -4.43 9.97 -23.55
N THR A 18 -3.73 9.47 -24.57
CA THR A 18 -2.54 10.14 -25.08
C THR A 18 -2.95 11.41 -25.81
N GLY A 19 -2.63 12.59 -25.25
CA GLY A 19 -2.91 13.91 -25.82
C GLY A 19 -2.13 14.24 -27.10
N ILE A 20 -1.78 13.24 -27.90
CA ILE A 20 -1.12 13.43 -29.19
C ILE A 20 -2.17 13.95 -30.17
N ALA A 21 -2.16 15.27 -30.39
CA ALA A 21 -3.00 15.91 -31.38
C ALA A 21 -2.71 15.35 -32.78
N LEU A 22 -3.57 14.47 -33.27
CA LEU A 22 -3.50 13.93 -34.62
C LEU A 22 -3.67 15.07 -35.65
N PRO A 23 -2.88 15.10 -36.74
CA PRO A 23 -3.04 16.09 -37.80
C PRO A 23 -4.43 15.95 -38.44
N THR A 24 -5.27 16.97 -38.25
CA THR A 24 -6.72 16.92 -38.48
C THR A 24 -7.19 16.97 -39.94
N SER A 25 -6.29 16.83 -40.93
CA SER A 25 -6.65 17.09 -42.33
C SER A 25 -6.98 15.86 -43.17
N LYS A 26 -6.72 14.63 -42.70
CA LYS A 26 -7.00 13.41 -43.46
C LYS A 26 -7.86 12.42 -42.66
N PRO A 27 -8.92 11.84 -43.26
CA PRO A 27 -9.65 10.75 -42.64
C PRO A 27 -8.70 9.56 -42.45
N VAL A 28 -8.53 9.14 -41.20
CA VAL A 28 -7.70 7.98 -40.86
C VAL A 28 -8.41 6.70 -41.32
N ASP A 29 -7.67 5.80 -41.96
CA ASP A 29 -8.20 4.50 -42.38
C ASP A 29 -8.60 3.65 -41.15
N MET A 30 -9.73 2.97 -41.22
CA MET A 30 -10.25 2.17 -40.10
C MET A 30 -9.35 0.97 -39.78
N GLN A 31 -8.66 0.41 -40.78
CA GLN A 31 -7.69 -0.67 -40.57
C GLN A 31 -6.49 -0.14 -39.77
N ASP A 32 -5.97 1.03 -40.12
CA ASP A 32 -4.84 1.66 -39.43
C ASP A 32 -5.15 1.92 -37.94
N ARG A 33 -6.37 2.37 -37.62
CA ARG A 33 -6.83 2.49 -36.22
C ARG A 33 -6.87 1.15 -35.50
N THR A 34 -7.33 0.10 -36.18
CA THR A 34 -7.40 -1.25 -35.59
C THR A 34 -6.00 -1.80 -35.33
N GLN A 35 -5.06 -1.60 -36.25
CA GLN A 35 -3.67 -2.01 -36.09
C GLN A 35 -2.99 -1.27 -34.93
N LEU A 36 -3.19 0.05 -34.83
CA LEU A 36 -2.71 0.83 -33.69
C LEU A 36 -3.21 0.26 -32.36
N GLN A 37 -4.50 -0.06 -32.26
CA GLN A 37 -5.06 -0.61 -31.03
C GLN A 37 -4.47 -1.98 -30.67
N MET A 38 -4.24 -2.86 -31.66
CA MET A 38 -3.60 -4.16 -31.42
C MET A 38 -2.14 -4.00 -30.96
N ALA A 39 -1.39 -3.07 -31.55
CA ALA A 39 -0.02 -2.78 -31.15
C ALA A 39 0.06 -2.26 -29.70
N LEU A 40 -0.84 -1.36 -29.31
CA LEU A 40 -0.93 -0.85 -27.94
C LEU A 40 -1.30 -1.94 -26.93
N GLN A 41 -2.24 -2.83 -27.27
CA GLN A 41 -2.66 -3.92 -26.38
C GLN A 41 -1.58 -4.99 -26.22
N SER A 42 -0.89 -5.35 -27.30
CA SER A 42 0.19 -6.33 -27.26
C SER A 42 1.48 -5.77 -26.66
N GLY A 43 1.70 -4.45 -26.78
CA GLY A 43 2.97 -3.81 -26.45
C GLY A 43 4.09 -4.14 -27.44
N ASP A 44 3.77 -4.66 -28.63
CA ASP A 44 4.74 -5.05 -29.65
C ASP A 44 4.89 -3.95 -30.72
N PRO A 45 6.01 -3.22 -30.76
CA PRO A 45 6.20 -2.13 -31.71
C PRO A 45 6.29 -2.62 -33.16
N SER A 46 6.58 -3.90 -33.41
CA SER A 46 6.60 -4.45 -34.77
C SER A 46 5.21 -4.47 -35.41
N GLN A 47 4.13 -4.47 -34.61
CA GLN A 47 2.77 -4.39 -35.13
C GLN A 47 2.45 -3.02 -35.74
N CYS A 48 3.19 -1.96 -35.36
CA CYS A 48 3.07 -0.65 -35.99
C CYS A 48 3.47 -0.67 -37.47
N ASP A 49 4.21 -1.68 -37.94
CA ASP A 49 4.61 -1.78 -39.35
C ASP A 49 3.44 -2.05 -40.30
N ALA A 50 2.32 -2.56 -39.79
CA ALA A 50 1.12 -2.82 -40.56
C ALA A 50 0.28 -1.56 -40.86
N ILE A 51 0.60 -0.43 -40.22
CA ILE A 51 -0.09 0.86 -40.41
C ILE A 51 0.40 1.52 -41.70
N LYS A 52 -0.54 1.90 -42.57
CA LYS A 52 -0.24 2.52 -43.88
C LYS A 52 0.04 4.01 -43.76
N ASP A 53 -0.71 4.72 -42.91
CA ASP A 53 -0.48 6.13 -42.65
C ASP A 53 0.86 6.33 -41.92
N SER A 54 1.77 7.08 -42.53
CA SER A 54 3.13 7.26 -42.00
C SER A 54 3.16 8.00 -40.68
N ASP A 55 2.26 8.97 -40.49
CA ASP A 55 2.21 9.78 -39.27
C ASP A 55 1.66 8.91 -38.13
N LEU A 56 0.60 8.15 -38.40
CA LEU A 56 0.02 7.23 -37.42
C LEU A 56 1.00 6.10 -37.05
N LYS A 57 1.82 5.63 -38.00
CA LYS A 57 2.86 4.63 -37.74
C LYS A 57 3.92 5.14 -36.75
N VAL A 58 4.34 6.40 -36.89
CA VAL A 58 5.27 7.04 -35.93
C VAL A 58 4.62 7.18 -34.56
N VAL A 59 3.37 7.66 -34.52
CA VAL A 59 2.60 7.77 -33.27
C VAL A 59 2.45 6.43 -32.58
N CYS A 60 2.19 5.36 -33.34
CA CYS A 60 2.10 3.99 -32.82
C CYS A 60 3.40 3.56 -32.14
N ALA A 61 4.54 3.70 -32.82
CA ALA A 61 5.83 3.27 -32.30
C ALA A 61 6.18 4.00 -30.99
N ILE A 62 5.98 5.32 -30.96
CA ILE A 62 6.18 6.14 -29.75
C ILE A 62 5.26 5.66 -28.62
N SER A 63 3.97 5.54 -28.89
CA SER A 63 2.98 5.20 -27.86
C SER A 63 3.22 3.80 -27.25
N VAL A 64 3.61 2.82 -28.07
CA VAL A 64 3.95 1.47 -27.60
C VAL A 64 5.21 1.48 -26.73
N MET A 65 6.25 2.20 -27.15
CA MET A 65 7.49 2.32 -26.38
C MET A 65 7.28 3.05 -25.06
N ASP A 66 6.55 4.17 -25.08
CA ASP A 66 6.22 4.96 -23.89
C ASP A 66 5.43 4.13 -22.88
N ALA A 67 4.43 3.38 -23.34
CA ALA A 67 3.66 2.48 -22.48
C ALA A 67 4.52 1.34 -21.89
N ALA A 68 5.53 0.87 -22.62
CA ALA A 68 6.47 -0.12 -22.09
C ALA A 68 7.38 0.49 -21.00
N GLN A 69 7.96 1.67 -21.25
CA GLN A 69 8.81 2.36 -20.28
C GLN A 69 8.03 2.74 -19.02
N TYR A 70 6.82 3.28 -19.18
CA TYR A 70 5.92 3.61 -18.06
C TYR A 70 5.67 2.38 -17.17
N ARG A 71 5.33 1.23 -17.76
CA ARG A 71 5.11 -0.01 -17.00
C ARG A 71 6.37 -0.50 -16.28
N SER A 72 7.52 -0.45 -16.93
CA SER A 72 8.80 -0.81 -16.30
C SER A 72 9.14 0.13 -15.15
N ALA A 73 8.94 1.44 -15.33
CA ALA A 73 9.18 2.44 -14.29
C ALA A 73 8.37 2.16 -13.02
N LEU A 74 7.07 1.86 -13.16
CA LEU A 74 6.22 1.50 -12.01
C LEU A 74 6.53 0.13 -11.40
N THR A 75 6.99 -0.83 -12.21
CA THR A 75 7.33 -2.17 -11.70
C THR A 75 8.63 -2.14 -10.90
N GLU A 76 9.62 -1.39 -11.40
CA GLU A 76 10.95 -1.29 -10.79
C GLU A 76 11.05 -0.14 -9.79
N MET A 77 10.03 0.72 -9.72
CA MET A 77 10.02 1.97 -8.96
C MET A 77 11.24 2.84 -9.30
N ASP A 78 11.58 2.93 -10.59
CA ASP A 78 12.74 3.67 -11.09
C ASP A 78 12.31 4.87 -11.94
N ALA A 79 12.39 6.06 -11.35
CA ALA A 79 12.06 7.32 -12.02
C ALA A 79 12.94 7.60 -13.25
N SER A 80 14.14 7.03 -13.35
CA SER A 80 15.00 7.20 -14.52
C SER A 80 14.44 6.50 -15.78
N LEU A 81 13.49 5.57 -15.61
CA LEU A 81 12.76 4.97 -16.72
C LEU A 81 11.67 5.92 -17.27
N CYS A 82 11.09 6.79 -16.44
CA CYS A 82 10.16 7.83 -16.91
C CYS A 82 10.84 8.82 -17.85
N GLU A 83 12.13 9.11 -17.64
CA GLU A 83 12.94 9.98 -18.52
C GLU A 83 13.07 9.46 -19.96
N LYS A 84 12.83 8.16 -20.19
CA LYS A 84 12.88 7.53 -21.52
C LYS A 84 11.56 7.67 -22.30
N ILE A 85 10.51 8.16 -21.66
CA ILE A 85 9.19 8.38 -22.26
C ILE A 85 9.23 9.65 -23.12
N GLN A 86 8.82 9.55 -24.38
CA GLN A 86 8.87 10.66 -25.34
C GLN A 86 7.67 11.60 -25.20
N SER A 87 6.48 11.07 -24.91
CA SER A 87 5.29 11.85 -24.60
C SER A 87 5.47 12.61 -23.28
N ALA A 88 5.53 13.93 -23.34
CA ALA A 88 5.70 14.78 -22.16
C ALA A 88 4.59 14.58 -21.12
N GLU A 89 3.35 14.33 -21.56
CA GLU A 89 2.22 14.03 -20.69
C GLU A 89 2.40 12.68 -19.99
N THR A 90 2.71 11.63 -20.75
CA THR A 90 2.93 10.29 -20.19
C THR A 90 4.14 10.27 -19.25
N LYS A 91 5.18 11.04 -19.57
CA LYS A 91 6.36 11.22 -18.71
C LYS A 91 5.98 11.88 -17.39
N ALA A 92 5.28 13.00 -17.43
CA ALA A 92 4.85 13.71 -16.22
C ALA A 92 3.94 12.84 -15.33
N GLN A 93 3.04 12.06 -15.95
CA GLN A 93 2.21 11.11 -15.22
C GLN A 93 3.04 10.02 -14.55
N CYS A 94 4.02 9.44 -15.26
CA CYS A 94 4.94 8.44 -14.73
C CYS A 94 5.68 8.93 -13.48
N GLU A 95 6.26 10.13 -13.56
CA GLU A 95 6.98 10.75 -12.45
C GLU A 95 6.06 11.01 -11.24
N ALA A 96 4.84 11.48 -11.50
CA ALA A 96 3.86 11.75 -10.45
C ALA A 96 3.44 10.46 -9.72
N ASP A 97 3.21 9.37 -10.45
CA ASP A 97 2.80 8.09 -9.87
C ASP A 97 3.91 7.46 -9.02
N ILE A 98 5.17 7.54 -9.48
CA ILE A 98 6.32 7.07 -8.67
C ILE A 98 6.45 7.90 -7.40
N ALA A 99 6.40 9.24 -7.50
CA ALA A 99 6.49 10.11 -6.32
C ALA A 99 5.35 9.88 -5.32
N ALA A 100 4.14 9.56 -5.81
CA ALA A 100 3.02 9.20 -4.96
C ALA A 100 3.29 7.88 -4.21
N TYR A 101 3.79 6.87 -4.90
CA TYR A 101 4.14 5.58 -4.29
C TYR A 101 5.25 5.70 -3.24
N GLU A 102 6.32 6.45 -3.54
CA GLU A 102 7.41 6.70 -2.60
C GLU A 102 6.89 7.34 -1.31
N LYS A 103 6.04 8.36 -1.43
CA LYS A 103 5.44 9.03 -0.28
C LYS A 103 4.56 8.09 0.55
N GLU A 104 3.72 7.29 -0.09
CA GLU A 104 2.88 6.31 0.63
C GLU A 104 3.73 5.26 1.36
N SER A 105 4.86 4.85 0.77
CA SER A 105 5.83 3.93 1.37
C SER A 105 6.49 4.54 2.62
N GLU A 106 6.91 5.81 2.55
CA GLU A 106 7.46 6.55 3.70
C GLU A 106 6.45 6.69 4.83
N ASP A 107 5.21 7.07 4.51
CA ASP A 107 4.11 7.20 5.48
C ASP A 107 3.80 5.87 6.17
N LEU A 108 3.83 4.76 5.41
CA LEU A 108 3.63 3.42 5.96
C LEU A 108 4.80 3.00 6.85
N ALA A 109 6.04 3.26 6.44
CA ALA A 109 7.23 2.98 7.24
C ALA A 109 7.21 3.76 8.57
N ALA A 110 6.81 5.03 8.55
CA ALA A 110 6.67 5.85 9.76
C ALA A 110 5.59 5.28 10.72
N LYS A 111 4.47 4.79 10.18
CA LYS A 111 3.43 4.13 10.99
C LYS A 111 3.93 2.84 11.63
N MET A 112 4.69 2.03 10.89
CA MET A 112 5.27 0.79 11.43
C MET A 112 6.28 1.06 12.54
N ASP A 113 7.16 2.06 12.36
CA ASP A 113 8.10 2.48 13.40
C ASP A 113 7.39 3.00 14.66
N ALA A 114 6.33 3.80 14.49
CA ALA A 114 5.51 4.25 15.61
C ALA A 114 4.86 3.08 16.36
N TYR A 115 4.28 2.12 15.63
CA TYR A 115 3.69 0.91 16.21
C TYR A 115 4.71 0.06 16.97
N THR A 116 5.92 -0.14 16.41
CA THR A 116 7.00 -0.86 17.09
C THR A 116 7.38 -0.20 18.41
N LYS A 117 7.59 1.13 18.41
CA LYS A 117 7.93 1.88 19.63
C LYS A 117 6.84 1.81 20.69
N GLU A 118 5.58 1.87 20.26
CA GLU A 118 4.44 1.75 21.16
C GLU A 118 4.37 0.37 21.80
N SER A 119 4.57 -0.70 21.01
CA SER A 119 4.66 -2.08 21.49
C SER A 119 5.81 -2.27 22.48
N GLU A 120 7.00 -1.74 22.20
CA GLU A 120 8.15 -1.80 23.11
C GLU A 120 7.87 -1.06 24.42
N LEU A 121 7.19 0.09 24.35
CA LEU A 121 6.76 0.84 25.53
C LEU A 121 5.73 0.04 26.34
N ALA A 122 4.74 -0.58 25.69
CA ALA A 122 3.74 -1.42 26.33
C ALA A 122 4.39 -2.59 27.08
N ASP A 123 5.32 -3.30 26.45
CA ASP A 123 6.08 -4.38 27.10
C ASP A 123 6.86 -3.89 28.32
N ALA A 124 7.51 -2.73 28.22
CA ALA A 124 8.25 -2.14 29.32
C ALA A 124 7.34 -1.74 30.50
N ILE A 125 6.11 -1.27 30.22
CA ILE A 125 5.10 -0.94 31.23
C ILE A 125 4.59 -2.23 31.91
N VAL A 126 4.28 -3.26 31.12
CA VAL A 126 3.80 -4.55 31.61
C VAL A 126 4.84 -5.22 32.51
N GLN A 127 6.11 -5.24 32.08
CA GLN A 127 7.22 -5.80 32.88
C GLN A 127 7.42 -5.07 34.21
N LYS A 128 7.12 -3.76 34.27
CA LYS A 128 7.18 -2.96 35.51
C LYS A 128 5.94 -3.12 36.39
N GLY A 129 4.84 -3.67 35.86
CA GLY A 129 3.55 -3.71 36.54
C GLY A 129 2.92 -2.33 36.74
N ASP A 130 3.23 -1.35 35.89
CA ASP A 130 2.76 0.04 36.03
C ASP A 130 1.42 0.26 35.32
N VAL A 131 0.31 -0.05 35.98
CA VAL A 131 -1.04 0.14 35.42
C VAL A 131 -1.30 1.58 34.96
N LYS A 132 -0.74 2.58 35.66
CA LYS A 132 -0.89 3.99 35.26
C LYS A 132 -0.10 4.30 34.00
N GLY A 133 1.00 3.58 33.77
CA GLY A 133 1.80 3.65 32.56
C GLY A 133 0.98 3.36 31.30
N CYS A 134 0.00 2.45 31.36
CA CYS A 134 -0.83 2.08 30.21
C CYS A 134 -1.61 3.26 29.60
N ALA A 135 -1.84 4.34 30.34
CA ALA A 135 -2.49 5.55 29.83
C ALA A 135 -1.63 6.34 28.82
N GLN A 136 -0.36 5.97 28.64
CA GLN A 136 0.53 6.55 27.62
C GLN A 136 0.43 5.85 26.26
N LEU A 137 -0.28 4.72 26.19
CA LEU A 137 -0.52 3.97 24.96
C LEU A 137 -1.78 4.49 24.25
N SER A 138 -1.94 4.10 22.99
CA SER A 138 -3.19 4.26 22.24
C SER A 138 -4.34 3.53 22.93
N ASP A 139 -5.57 3.96 22.64
CA ASP A 139 -6.78 3.36 23.20
C ASP A 139 -6.85 1.85 22.91
N GLU A 140 -6.34 1.40 21.76
CA GLU A 140 -6.32 -0.01 21.38
C GLU A 140 -5.35 -0.83 22.25
N GLN A 141 -4.14 -0.34 22.51
CA GLN A 141 -3.15 -1.06 23.32
C GLN A 141 -3.35 -0.90 24.84
N LYS A 142 -4.08 0.14 25.28
CA LYS A 142 -4.31 0.42 26.70
C LYS A 142 -5.03 -0.72 27.41
N SER A 143 -6.10 -1.25 26.82
CA SER A 143 -6.90 -2.33 27.42
C SER A 143 -6.07 -3.61 27.61
N ASP A 144 -5.28 -3.97 26.59
CA ASP A 144 -4.39 -5.14 26.62
C ASP A 144 -3.25 -4.97 27.65
N CYS A 145 -2.66 -3.77 27.74
CA CYS A 145 -1.65 -3.43 28.74
C CYS A 145 -2.19 -3.60 30.17
N GLU A 146 -3.35 -3.01 30.47
CA GLU A 146 -3.97 -3.11 31.80
C GLU A 146 -4.28 -4.58 32.14
N MET A 147 -4.88 -5.32 31.19
CA MET A 147 -5.22 -6.73 31.38
C MET A 147 -3.99 -7.59 31.69
N ASN A 148 -2.92 -7.46 30.91
CA ASN A 148 -1.71 -8.24 31.09
C ASN A 148 -1.06 -8.01 32.46
N ILE A 149 -1.05 -6.75 32.94
CA ILE A 149 -0.51 -6.45 34.27
C ILE A 149 -1.33 -7.10 35.37
N LEU A 150 -2.66 -6.92 35.33
CA LEU A 150 -3.54 -7.41 36.40
C LEU A 150 -3.59 -8.93 36.45
N VAL A 151 -3.63 -9.60 35.28
CA VAL A 151 -3.56 -11.07 35.20
C VAL A 151 -2.21 -11.58 35.74
N ASN A 152 -1.09 -10.94 35.38
CA ASN A 152 0.22 -11.34 35.90
C ASN A 152 0.32 -11.14 37.43
N GLU A 153 -0.21 -10.05 37.99
CA GLU A 153 -0.27 -9.83 39.44
C GLU A 153 -1.16 -10.88 40.12
N ALA A 154 -2.30 -11.22 39.53
CA ALA A 154 -3.22 -12.23 40.05
C ALA A 154 -2.59 -13.63 40.07
N LEU A 155 -1.86 -14.00 39.02
CA LEU A 155 -1.10 -15.25 38.95
C LEU A 155 0.02 -15.31 40.00
N GLN A 156 0.76 -14.21 40.19
CA GLN A 156 1.85 -14.16 41.17
C GLN A 156 1.34 -14.22 42.61
N THR A 157 0.20 -13.59 42.89
CA THR A 157 -0.39 -13.55 44.24
C THR A 157 -1.31 -14.73 44.55
N GLY A 158 -1.74 -15.47 43.53
CA GLY A 158 -2.74 -16.53 43.67
C GLY A 158 -4.14 -16.00 44.04
N SER A 159 -4.45 -14.74 43.70
CA SER A 159 -5.68 -14.05 44.09
C SER A 159 -6.26 -13.25 42.92
N ALA A 160 -7.59 -13.19 42.83
CA ALA A 160 -8.29 -12.34 41.86
C ALA A 160 -8.35 -10.85 42.28
N ALA A 161 -7.90 -10.50 43.49
CA ALA A 161 -7.97 -9.13 44.00
C ALA A 161 -7.34 -8.05 43.09
N PRO A 162 -6.25 -8.32 42.34
CA PRO A 162 -5.73 -7.36 41.36
C PRO A 162 -6.74 -7.00 40.26
N CYS A 163 -7.59 -7.94 39.83
CA CYS A 163 -8.55 -7.71 38.76
C CYS A 163 -9.60 -6.64 39.11
N GLU A 164 -9.95 -6.45 40.39
CA GLU A 164 -10.88 -5.39 40.82
C GLU A 164 -10.34 -3.97 40.55
N LYS A 165 -9.02 -3.83 40.35
CA LYS A 165 -8.37 -2.55 40.05
C LYS A 165 -8.53 -2.12 38.59
N ALA A 166 -9.06 -2.96 37.71
CA ALA A 166 -9.19 -2.60 36.29
C ALA A 166 -10.16 -1.44 36.09
N SER A 167 -9.80 -0.53 35.18
CA SER A 167 -10.57 0.68 34.92
C SER A 167 -11.91 0.38 34.25
N GLU A 168 -11.91 -0.56 33.30
CA GLU A 168 -13.08 -0.99 32.53
C GLU A 168 -13.67 -2.31 33.04
N GLU A 169 -15.00 -2.44 32.96
CA GLU A 169 -15.72 -3.64 33.40
C GLU A 169 -15.32 -4.89 32.60
N ASP A 170 -15.16 -4.76 31.28
CA ASP A 170 -14.77 -5.88 30.41
C ASP A 170 -13.39 -6.44 30.78
N ILE A 171 -12.46 -5.59 31.20
CA ILE A 171 -11.12 -6.02 31.66
C ILE A 171 -11.26 -6.77 32.98
N ARG A 172 -12.07 -6.28 33.92
CA ARG A 172 -12.32 -6.96 35.21
C ARG A 172 -12.84 -8.38 34.98
N VAL A 173 -13.88 -8.51 34.15
CA VAL A 173 -14.52 -9.80 33.84
C VAL A 173 -13.55 -10.78 33.19
N LYS A 174 -12.75 -10.32 32.21
CA LYS A 174 -11.74 -11.16 31.55
C LYS A 174 -10.61 -11.56 32.50
N CYS A 175 -10.13 -10.64 33.32
CA CYS A 175 -9.09 -10.90 34.31
C CYS A 175 -9.55 -11.93 35.35
N ASP A 176 -10.76 -11.78 35.91
CA ASP A 176 -11.33 -12.71 36.89
C ASP A 176 -11.50 -14.12 36.32
N ALA A 177 -11.83 -14.23 35.03
CA ALA A 177 -11.95 -15.53 34.35
C ALA A 177 -10.60 -16.25 34.20
N LEU A 178 -9.50 -15.51 34.12
CA LEU A 178 -8.14 -16.03 33.98
C LEU A 178 -7.41 -16.20 35.33
N ALA A 179 -7.86 -15.50 36.38
CA ALA A 179 -7.26 -15.58 37.71
C ALA A 179 -7.45 -16.97 38.35
N PRO A 180 -6.46 -17.46 39.12
CA PRO A 180 -6.58 -18.74 39.81
C PRO A 180 -7.67 -18.66 40.90
N LYS A 181 -8.58 -19.65 40.92
CA LYS A 181 -9.62 -19.74 41.94
C LYS A 181 -9.04 -20.37 43.20
N ALA A 182 -9.15 -19.67 44.34
CA ALA A 182 -8.81 -20.24 45.64
C ALA A 182 -9.60 -21.53 45.85
N SER A 183 -8.89 -22.65 45.99
CA SER A 183 -9.46 -24.00 46.21
C SER A 183 -9.66 -24.27 47.70
#